data_AF-X1AAC3-F1
#
_entry.id   AF-X1AAC3-F1
#
_cell.length_a   1.000
_cell.length_b   1.000
_cell.length_c   1.000
_cell.angle_alpha   90.00
_cell.angle_beta   90.00
_cell.angle_gamma   90.00
#
_symmetry.space_group_name_H-M   'P 1'
#
loop_
_entity.id
_entity.type
_entity.pdbx_description
1 polymer ?
#
loop_
_entity_poly.entity_id
_entity_poly.type
_entity_poly.pdbx_seq_one_letter_code
_entity_poly.pdbx_strand_id
1 'polypeptide(L)'
;MIVIFCDNIDDFVLFLEKRVLDEIFYEFKEITSDTLDSKINVEIILHFLAKIDNTMTLYETKQNLIKSPNSDIDKEVVNTLQKIFNKVDSSLSLIKGKIREIYLSYSS
;
A
#
# COMPACT_ATOMS: atom_id res chain seq x y z
N MET A 1 2.14 11.82 -14.47
CA MET A 1 1.53 11.02 -13.39
C MET A 1 1.51 11.87 -12.14
N ILE A 2 0.33 12.09 -11.56
CA ILE A 2 0.15 12.82 -10.29
C ILE A 2 0.19 11.78 -9.18
N VAL A 3 0.80 12.10 -8.03
CA VAL A 3 0.72 11.26 -6.83
C VAL A 3 -0.12 12.00 -5.79
N ILE A 4 -1.13 11.34 -5.26
CA ILE A 4 -1.98 11.83 -4.17
C ILE A 4 -1.68 10.99 -2.95
N PHE A 5 -1.27 11.66 -1.86
CA PHE A 5 -1.04 11.00 -0.58
C PHE A 5 -2.32 11.06 0.25
N CYS A 6 -2.77 9.90 0.70
CA CYS A 6 -3.88 9.74 1.65
C CYS A 6 -3.32 9.62 3.06
N ASP A 7 -3.87 10.41 3.99
CA ASP A 7 -3.39 10.49 5.37
C ASP A 7 -3.53 9.16 6.12
N ASN A 8 -4.53 8.37 5.77
CA ASN A 8 -4.79 7.07 6.39
C ASN A 8 -5.46 6.08 5.40
N ILE A 9 -5.65 4.85 5.87
CA ILE A 9 -6.28 3.79 5.08
C ILE A 9 -7.77 4.04 4.78
N ASP A 10 -8.48 4.75 5.64
CA ASP A 10 -9.91 5.04 5.44
C ASP A 10 -10.07 6.02 4.27
N ASP A 11 -9.28 7.10 4.25
CA ASP A 11 -9.23 8.03 3.13
C ASP A 11 -8.79 7.33 1.83
N PHE A 12 -7.81 6.44 1.93
CA PHE A 12 -7.35 5.65 0.79
C PHE A 12 -8.46 4.78 0.20
N VAL A 13 -9.26 4.14 1.05
CA VAL A 13 -10.40 3.31 0.65
C VAL A 13 -11.47 4.12 -0.06
N LEU A 14 -11.74 5.36 0.35
CA LEU A 14 -12.73 6.22 -0.29
C LEU A 14 -12.43 6.47 -1.78
N PHE A 15 -11.15 6.46 -2.17
CA PHE A 15 -10.75 6.71 -3.56
C PHE A 15 -10.68 5.45 -4.42
N LEU A 16 -10.90 4.25 -3.87
CA LEU A 16 -10.83 2.98 -4.60
C LEU A 16 -11.87 2.86 -5.72
N GLU A 17 -12.94 3.64 -5.69
CA GLU A 17 -13.92 3.71 -6.78
C GLU A 17 -13.31 4.26 -8.09
N LYS A 18 -12.22 5.04 -7.98
CA LYS A 18 -11.56 5.69 -9.13
C LYS A 18 -10.49 4.80 -9.76
N ARG A 19 -10.30 3.59 -9.23
CA ARG A 19 -9.23 2.69 -9.64
C ARG A 19 -9.41 2.25 -11.09
N VAL A 20 -8.31 2.02 -11.78
CA VAL A 20 -8.29 1.46 -13.14
C VAL A 20 -8.01 -0.05 -13.17
N LEU A 21 -7.60 -0.60 -12.04
CA LEU A 21 -7.11 -1.95 -11.84
C LEU A 21 -7.63 -2.48 -10.51
N ASP A 22 -7.81 -3.79 -10.38
CA ASP A 22 -8.26 -4.43 -9.14
C ASP A 22 -7.07 -4.79 -8.21
N GLU A 23 -5.85 -4.48 -8.63
CA GLU A 23 -4.64 -4.67 -7.84
C GLU A 23 -4.35 -3.46 -6.94
N ILE A 24 -4.26 -3.72 -5.63
CA ILE A 24 -3.66 -2.82 -4.65
C ILE A 24 -2.23 -3.29 -4.40
N PHE A 25 -1.27 -2.44 -4.70
CA PHE A 25 0.12 -2.78 -4.53
C PHE A 25 0.59 -2.40 -3.14
N TYR A 26 1.50 -3.19 -2.58
CA TYR A 26 2.09 -2.92 -1.28
C TYR A 26 3.60 -3.17 -1.26
N GLU A 27 4.30 -2.38 -0.43
CA GLU A 27 5.69 -2.60 -0.08
C GLU A 27 5.92 -2.43 1.42
N PHE A 28 6.83 -3.23 1.96
CA PHE A 28 7.32 -3.07 3.33
C PHE A 28 8.65 -2.35 3.28
N LYS A 29 8.78 -1.31 4.09
CA LYS A 29 10.00 -0.56 4.30
C LYS A 29 10.38 -0.65 5.77
N GLU A 30 11.46 -1.36 6.05
CA GLU A 30 12.00 -1.42 7.39
C GLU A 30 12.63 -0.07 7.75
N ILE A 31 12.22 0.47 8.88
CA ILE A 31 12.82 1.66 9.49
C ILE A 31 13.74 1.14 10.58
N THR A 32 15.02 0.93 10.24
CA THR A 32 16.04 0.63 11.24
C THR A 32 16.24 1.86 12.12
N SER A 33 15.86 1.74 13.39
CA SER A 33 16.28 2.67 14.43
C SER A 33 17.46 2.05 15.18
N ASP A 34 18.52 2.82 15.42
CA ASP A 34 19.74 2.42 16.18
C ASP A 34 19.47 2.17 17.68
N THR A 35 18.22 1.96 18.07
CA THR A 35 17.79 1.77 19.45
C THR A 35 17.97 0.32 19.89
N LEU A 36 18.53 0.13 21.09
CA LEU A 36 18.69 -1.15 21.79
C LEU A 36 17.38 -1.93 22.05
N ASP A 37 16.23 -1.31 21.80
CA ASP A 37 14.91 -1.94 21.91
C ASP A 37 14.74 -2.87 20.69
N SER A 38 14.49 -4.16 20.91
CA SER A 38 14.42 -5.18 19.85
C SER A 38 13.18 -5.04 18.95
N LYS A 39 12.59 -3.85 18.83
CA LYS A 39 11.39 -3.60 18.04
C LYS A 39 11.81 -3.06 16.68
N ILE A 40 11.35 -3.72 15.63
CA ILE A 40 11.58 -3.28 14.25
C ILE A 40 10.37 -2.46 13.85
N ASN A 41 10.57 -1.18 13.54
CA ASN A 41 9.53 -0.36 12.94
C ASN A 41 9.45 -0.70 11.46
N VAL A 42 8.26 -1.00 10.96
CA VAL A 42 8.00 -1.30 9.56
C VAL A 42 6.94 -0.33 9.06
N GLU A 43 7.24 0.36 7.97
CA GLU A 43 6.27 1.13 7.23
C GLU A 43 5.73 0.24 6.11
N ILE A 44 4.41 0.02 6.08
CA ILE A 44 3.75 -0.52 4.89
C ILE A 44 3.25 0.64 4.05
N ILE A 45 3.63 0.65 2.79
CA ILE A 45 3.19 1.63 1.80
C ILE A 45 2.22 0.90 0.90
N LEU A 46 1.04 1.49 0.68
CA LEU A 46 -0.03 0.95 -0.15
C LEU A 46 -0.31 1.92 -1.28
N HIS A 47 -0.58 1.39 -2.46
CA HIS A 47 -0.78 2.22 -3.63
C HIS A 47 -1.66 1.57 -4.70
N PHE A 48 -2.51 2.37 -5.33
CA PHE A 48 -3.32 1.97 -6.48
C PHE A 48 -3.38 3.07 -7.52
N LEU A 49 -3.79 2.70 -8.73
CA LEU A 49 -3.86 3.62 -9.85
C LEU A 49 -5.29 3.99 -10.13
N ALA A 50 -5.48 5.28 -10.36
CA ALA A 50 -6.75 5.87 -10.74
C ALA A 50 -6.61 6.67 -12.03
N LYS A 51 -7.75 6.91 -12.67
CA LYS A 51 -7.85 7.84 -13.81
C LYS A 51 -8.85 8.94 -13.47
N ILE A 52 -8.37 10.19 -13.44
CA ILE A 52 -9.17 11.38 -13.14
C ILE A 52 -9.04 12.32 -14.34
N ASP A 53 -10.16 12.66 -14.99
CA ASP A 53 -10.20 13.60 -16.12
C ASP A 53 -9.08 13.38 -17.15
N ASN A 54 -8.92 12.11 -17.55
CA ASN A 54 -7.92 11.62 -18.49
C ASN A 54 -6.45 11.61 -18.01
N THR A 55 -6.19 11.92 -16.74
CA THR A 55 -4.87 11.86 -16.12
C THR A 55 -4.72 10.62 -15.23
N MET A 56 -3.64 9.86 -15.44
CA MET A 56 -3.25 8.78 -14.54
C MET A 56 -2.71 9.35 -13.23
N THR A 57 -3.36 8.94 -12.14
CA THR A 57 -3.09 9.39 -10.78
C THR A 57 -2.78 8.19 -9.90
N LEU A 58 -1.72 8.29 -9.11
CA LEU A 58 -1.33 7.27 -8.15
C LEU A 58 -1.79 7.72 -6.76
N TYR A 59 -2.64 6.93 -6.12
CA TYR A 59 -2.97 7.13 -4.72
C TYR A 59 -2.03 6.32 -3.86
N GLU A 60 -1.51 6.91 -2.79
CA GLU A 60 -0.56 6.28 -1.87
C GLU A 60 -0.98 6.55 -0.42
N THR A 61 -0.92 5.54 0.45
CA THR A 61 -1.00 5.73 1.91
C THR A 61 0.12 4.95 2.59
N LYS A 62 0.51 5.38 3.79
CA LYS A 62 1.56 4.75 4.59
C LYS A 62 1.03 4.43 5.96
N GLN A 63 1.35 3.25 6.47
CA GLN A 63 0.97 2.83 7.80
C GLN A 63 2.22 2.34 8.54
N ASN A 64 2.44 2.90 9.73
CA ASN A 64 3.54 2.47 10.58
C ASN A 64 3.08 1.31 11.46
N LEU A 65 3.86 0.25 11.46
CA LEU A 65 3.62 -0.98 12.19
C LEU A 65 4.86 -1.29 13.03
N ILE A 66 4.63 -1.83 14.22
CA ILE A 66 5.71 -2.25 15.11
C ILE A 66 5.75 -3.77 15.08
N LYS A 67 6.86 -4.36 14.63
CA LYS A 67 7.06 -5.81 14.64
C LYS A 67 8.10 -6.26 15.65
N SER A 68 7.88 -7.46 16.19
CA SER A 68 8.89 -8.17 16.97
C SER A 68 9.85 -8.89 16.00
N PRO A 69 11.12 -9.15 16.35
CA PRO A 69 12.12 -9.68 15.42
C PRO A 69 11.78 -11.06 14.86
N ASN A 70 11.00 -11.85 15.61
CA ASN A 70 10.70 -13.25 15.30
C ASN A 70 9.26 -13.47 14.81
N SER A 71 8.49 -12.41 14.55
CA SER A 71 7.09 -12.54 14.15
C SER A 71 6.94 -12.38 12.64
N ASP A 72 6.20 -13.29 12.00
CA ASP A 72 5.72 -13.20 10.61
C ASP A 72 4.57 -12.17 10.48
N ILE A 73 4.79 -10.98 11.06
CA ILE A 73 3.83 -9.87 11.07
C ILE A 73 3.50 -9.45 9.65
N ASP A 74 4.43 -9.59 8.71
CA ASP A 74 4.22 -9.29 7.30
C ASP A 74 3.00 -10.05 6.76
N LYS A 75 2.88 -11.36 7.06
CA LYS A 75 1.74 -12.17 6.61
C LYS A 75 0.44 -11.82 7.34
N GLU A 76 0.49 -11.55 8.64
CA GLU A 76 -0.69 -11.15 9.43
C GLU A 76 -1.25 -9.80 8.98
N VAL A 77 -0.36 -8.84 8.70
CA VAL A 77 -0.70 -7.51 8.19
C VAL A 77 -1.31 -7.63 6.81
N VAL A 78 -0.69 -8.37 5.89
CA VAL A 78 -1.25 -8.59 4.54
C VAL A 78 -2.63 -9.24 4.62
N ASN A 79 -2.81 -10.26 5.48
CA ASN A 79 -4.12 -10.88 5.69
C ASN A 79 -5.16 -9.89 6.24
N THR A 80 -4.75 -9.00 7.14
CA THR A 80 -5.64 -7.98 7.72
C THR A 80 -6.05 -6.95 6.66
N LEU A 81 -5.10 -6.46 5.87
CA LEU A 81 -5.36 -5.56 4.76
C LEU A 81 -6.26 -6.21 3.70
N GLN A 82 -6.03 -7.47 3.35
CA GLN A 82 -6.88 -8.19 2.41
C GLN A 82 -8.32 -8.30 2.93
N LYS A 83 -8.51 -8.52 4.24
CA LYS A 83 -9.85 -8.50 4.85
C LYS A 83 -10.51 -7.12 4.78
N ILE A 84 -9.75 -6.03 4.92
CA ILE A 84 -10.28 -4.67 4.77
C ILE A 84 -10.75 -4.45 3.34
N PHE A 85 -9.89 -4.74 2.35
CA PHE A 85 -10.24 -4.55 0.94
C PHE A 85 -11.38 -5.46 0.50
N ASN A 86 -11.43 -6.71 0.94
CA ASN A 86 -12.55 -7.62 0.64
C ASN A 86 -13.91 -7.12 1.15
N LYS A 87 -13.95 -6.29 2.20
CA LYS A 87 -15.21 -5.67 2.67
C LYS A 87 -15.65 -4.52 1.79
N VAL A 88 -14.70 -3.85 1.14
CA VAL A 88 -14.95 -2.76 0.21
C VAL A 88 -15.35 -3.33 -1.14
N ASP A 89 -14.51 -4.20 -1.68
CA ASP A 89 -14.72 -4.90 -2.94
C ASP A 89 -13.93 -6.23 -2.94
N SER A 90 -14.65 -7.34 -3.15
CA SER A 90 -14.06 -8.68 -3.16
C SER A 90 -13.19 -8.98 -4.38
N SER A 91 -13.23 -8.16 -5.44
CA SER A 91 -12.32 -8.32 -6.59
C SER A 91 -10.91 -7.84 -6.29
N LEU A 92 -10.72 -7.03 -5.24
CA LEU A 92 -9.43 -6.42 -4.92
C LEU A 92 -8.40 -7.45 -4.50
N SER A 93 -7.20 -7.36 -5.06
CA SER A 93 -6.08 -8.24 -4.73
C SER A 93 -4.86 -7.44 -4.25
N LEU A 94 -4.22 -7.90 -3.19
CA LEU A 94 -2.97 -7.32 -2.70
C LEU A 94 -1.76 -7.92 -3.40
N ILE A 95 -1.02 -7.09 -4.13
CA ILE A 95 0.17 -7.48 -4.88
C ILE A 95 1.41 -6.87 -4.26
N LYS A 96 2.39 -7.70 -3.91
CA LYS A 96 3.69 -7.20 -3.43
C LYS A 96 4.46 -6.60 -4.60
N GLY A 97 4.86 -5.33 -4.51
CA GLY A 97 5.71 -4.72 -5.53
C GLY A 97 5.69 -3.19 -5.52
N LYS A 98 6.67 -2.58 -6.19
CA LYS A 98 6.79 -1.12 -6.32
C LYS A 98 6.12 -0.66 -7.61
N ILE A 99 4.94 -0.08 -7.51
CA ILE A 99 4.16 0.36 -8.68
C ILE A 99 4.88 1.43 -9.51
N ARG A 100 5.76 2.21 -8.86
CA ARG A 100 6.58 3.23 -9.51
C ARG A 100 7.53 2.62 -10.54
N GLU A 101 8.06 1.44 -10.29
CA GLU A 101 8.92 0.70 -11.22
C GLU A 101 8.09 0.10 -12.37
N ILE A 102 6.90 -0.41 -12.05
CA ILE A 102 5.94 -0.93 -13.03
C ILE A 102 5.46 0.18 -13.98
N TYR A 103 5.27 1.40 -13.50
CA TYR A 103 4.76 2.50 -14.33
C TYR A 103 5.82 3.20 -15.17
N LEU A 104 7.06 3.28 -14.69
CA LEU A 104 8.17 3.81 -15.48
C LEU A 104 8.41 2.97 -16.75
N SER A 105 8.18 1.65 -16.70
CA SER A 105 8.31 0.80 -17.88
C SER A 105 7.18 0.99 -18.90
N TYR A 106 5.97 1.37 -18.47
CA TYR A 106 4.84 1.68 -19.38
C TYR A 106 4.88 3.10 -19.98
N SER A 107 5.77 3.98 -19.48
CA SER A 107 5.93 5.35 -19.98
C SER A 107 7.07 5.50 -21.01
N SER A 108 7.61 4.38 -21.51
CA SER A 108 8.69 4.32 -22.52
C SER A 108 8.16 4.02 -23.92
#